data_AF-A0A922NUG7-F1
#
_entry.id   AF-A0A922NUG7-F1
#
_cell.length_a   1.000
_cell.length_b   1.000
_cell.length_c   1.000
_cell.angle_alpha   90.00
_cell.angle_beta   90.00
_cell.angle_gamma   90.00
#
_symmetry.space_group_name_H-M   'P 1'
#
loop_
_entity.id
_entity.type
_entity.pdbx_description
1 polymer ?
#
loop_
_entity_poly.entity_id
_entity_poly.type
_entity_poly.pdbx_seq_one_letter_code
_entity_poly.pdbx_strand_id
1 'polypeptide(L)'
;MKLSNLLVVGMKACLTGLLIHLLLIKANMTGEQDFHNLVCYRLLMPFPVIEGETVDFVKVITLLGLSFNSFYFTISFLADLAEGTKEIFRFHARSQLVFFNKLWRTSTIFYIKEWLLFIVLILGVLMTYYGAPYHIERLCYLMVSWLTIDICLIYVMIRYASSAVVAMILFASLTLIRYFLFDVWWCLLLIVLVHMLYDNYYKES
;
A
#
# COMPACT_ATOMS: atom_id res chain seq x y z
N MET A 1 -11.68 -6.99 23.04
CA MET A 1 -12.00 -6.56 21.65
C MET A 1 -13.48 -6.88 21.42
N LYS A 2 -14.33 -5.94 20.97
CA LYS A 2 -15.76 -6.20 20.76
C LYS A 2 -15.94 -7.22 19.61
N LEU A 3 -16.91 -8.14 19.74
CA LEU A 3 -17.21 -9.19 18.75
C LEU A 3 -17.39 -8.63 17.32
N SER A 4 -17.99 -7.44 17.21
CA SER A 4 -18.14 -6.70 15.95
C SER A 4 -16.81 -6.45 15.24
N ASN A 5 -15.76 -6.07 15.97
CA ASN A 5 -14.47 -5.75 15.38
C ASN A 5 -13.76 -7.02 14.88
N LEU A 6 -13.94 -8.14 15.58
CA LEU A 6 -13.42 -9.43 15.15
C LEU A 6 -14.09 -9.88 13.85
N LEU A 7 -15.41 -9.73 13.75
CA LEU A 7 -16.16 -10.07 12.54
C LEU A 7 -15.73 -9.22 11.34
N VAL A 8 -15.55 -7.91 11.52
CA VAL A 8 -15.09 -7.01 10.45
C VAL A 8 -13.70 -7.43 9.96
N VAL A 9 -12.76 -7.70 10.88
CA VAL A 9 -11.41 -8.15 10.51
C VAL A 9 -11.45 -9.50 9.79
N GLY A 10 -12.26 -10.44 10.27
CA GLY A 10 -12.42 -11.77 9.65
C GLY A 10 -13.01 -11.69 8.24
N MET A 11 -14.09 -10.93 8.04
CA MET A 11 -14.70 -10.74 6.72
C MET A 11 -13.74 -10.07 5.74
N LYS A 12 -13.02 -9.04 6.20
CA LYS A 12 -11.99 -8.37 5.42
C LYS A 12 -10.88 -9.34 4.99
N ALA A 13 -10.36 -10.13 5.91
CA ALA A 13 -9.31 -11.12 5.61
C ALA A 13 -9.80 -12.16 4.59
N CYS A 14 -11.05 -12.60 4.71
CA CYS A 14 -11.67 -13.55 3.79
C CYS A 14 -11.79 -12.95 2.37
N LEU A 15 -12.29 -11.72 2.26
CA LEU A 15 -12.41 -11.02 0.97
C LEU A 15 -11.05 -10.72 0.34
N THR A 16 -10.07 -10.25 1.14
CA THR A 16 -8.69 -10.03 0.67
C THR A 16 -8.08 -11.35 0.19
N GLY A 17 -8.23 -12.44 0.94
CA GLY A 17 -7.75 -13.76 0.55
C GLY A 17 -8.38 -14.26 -0.75
N LEU A 18 -9.69 -14.02 -0.93
CA LEU A 18 -10.40 -14.38 -2.16
C LEU A 18 -9.89 -13.58 -3.37
N LEU A 19 -9.69 -12.27 -3.23
CA LEU A 19 -9.15 -11.43 -4.30
C LEU A 19 -7.70 -11.81 -4.65
N ILE A 20 -6.87 -12.11 -3.65
CA ILE A 20 -5.50 -12.63 -3.84
C ILE A 20 -5.56 -13.97 -4.59
N HIS A 21 -6.42 -14.90 -4.19
CA HIS A 21 -6.59 -16.18 -4.85
C HIS A 21 -7.03 -16.01 -6.32
N LEU A 22 -7.99 -15.13 -6.59
CA LEU A 22 -8.43 -14.86 -7.96
C LEU A 22 -7.30 -14.32 -8.82
N LEU A 23 -6.51 -13.35 -8.32
CA LEU A 23 -5.41 -12.74 -9.07
C LEU A 23 -4.21 -13.66 -9.24
N LEU A 24 -3.81 -14.39 -8.19
CA LEU A 24 -2.61 -15.24 -8.21
C LEU A 24 -2.85 -16.60 -8.85
N ILE A 25 -4.02 -17.21 -8.64
CA ILE A 25 -4.29 -18.59 -9.08
C ILE A 25 -5.15 -18.59 -10.33
N LYS A 26 -6.35 -18.00 -10.26
CA LYS A 26 -7.32 -18.10 -11.37
C LYS A 26 -6.94 -17.28 -12.59
N ALA A 27 -6.36 -16.10 -12.38
CA ALA A 27 -5.88 -15.25 -13.47
C ALA A 27 -4.50 -15.66 -14.01
N ASN A 28 -3.81 -16.63 -13.40
CA ASN A 28 -2.51 -17.11 -13.86
C ASN A 28 -2.63 -18.05 -15.06
N MET A 29 -2.93 -17.46 -16.22
CA MET A 29 -3.06 -18.21 -17.48
C MET A 29 -1.71 -18.64 -18.07
N THR A 30 -0.61 -18.02 -17.62
CA THR A 30 0.76 -18.28 -18.11
C THR A 30 1.40 -19.52 -17.48
N GLY A 31 0.80 -20.08 -16.43
CA GLY A 31 1.36 -21.20 -15.69
C GLY A 31 2.63 -20.87 -14.91
N GLU A 32 2.88 -19.57 -14.65
CA GLU A 32 4.03 -19.13 -13.85
C GLU A 32 3.92 -19.70 -12.43
N GLN A 33 5.04 -20.18 -11.89
CA GLN A 33 5.11 -20.79 -10.56
C GLN A 33 6.09 -20.06 -9.64
N ASP A 34 6.97 -19.21 -10.21
CA ASP A 34 7.87 -18.40 -9.40
C ASP A 34 7.08 -17.33 -8.63
N PHE A 35 7.27 -17.30 -7.31
CA PHE A 35 6.51 -16.44 -6.41
C PHE A 35 6.77 -14.97 -6.69
N HIS A 36 8.02 -14.61 -6.97
CA HIS A 36 8.40 -13.24 -7.27
C HIS A 36 7.69 -12.77 -8.53
N ASN A 37 7.76 -13.55 -9.61
CA ASN A 37 7.09 -13.23 -10.87
C ASN A 37 5.57 -13.16 -10.72
N LEU A 38 4.97 -14.11 -9.98
CA LEU A 38 3.53 -14.08 -9.70
C LEU A 38 3.10 -12.80 -9.00
N VAL A 39 3.79 -12.41 -7.93
CA VAL A 39 3.47 -11.18 -7.19
C VAL A 39 3.68 -9.95 -8.09
N CYS A 40 4.79 -9.89 -8.82
CA CYS A 40 5.09 -8.79 -9.74
C CYS A 40 4.00 -8.65 -10.82
N TYR A 41 3.73 -9.70 -11.59
CA TYR A 41 2.83 -9.61 -12.72
C TYR A 41 1.35 -9.57 -12.34
N ARG A 42 0.95 -10.22 -11.25
CA ARG A 42 -0.49 -10.34 -10.89
C ARG A 42 -0.93 -9.37 -9.82
N LEU A 43 -0.06 -8.96 -8.90
CA LEU A 43 -0.42 -8.08 -7.77
C LEU A 43 0.17 -6.68 -7.86
N LEU A 44 1.33 -6.51 -8.48
CA LEU A 44 1.99 -5.21 -8.55
C LEU A 44 1.73 -4.49 -9.84
N MET A 45 1.70 -5.21 -10.96
CA MET A 45 1.66 -4.61 -12.28
C MET A 45 0.22 -4.55 -12.85
N PRO A 46 -0.39 -3.35 -12.92
CA PRO A 46 -1.75 -3.20 -13.43
C PRO A 46 -1.85 -3.21 -14.96
N PHE A 47 -0.77 -2.88 -15.66
CA PHE A 47 -0.76 -2.72 -17.12
C PHE A 47 0.04 -3.84 -17.81
N PRO A 48 -0.24 -4.16 -19.08
CA PRO A 48 0.58 -5.10 -19.84
C PRO A 48 1.98 -4.53 -20.12
N VAL A 49 3.01 -5.39 -20.06
CA VAL A 49 4.39 -5.06 -20.52
C VAL A 49 4.60 -5.50 -21.96
N ILE A 50 3.87 -6.53 -22.39
CA ILE A 50 4.15 -7.27 -23.61
C ILE A 50 3.41 -6.58 -24.78
N GLU A 51 4.15 -6.29 -25.85
CA GLU A 51 3.56 -5.75 -27.08
C GLU A 51 2.47 -6.69 -27.60
N GLY A 52 1.27 -6.13 -27.78
CA GLY A 52 0.09 -6.88 -28.25
C GLY A 52 -0.88 -7.33 -27.15
N GLU A 53 -0.53 -7.23 -25.87
CA GLU A 53 -1.49 -7.43 -24.77
C GLU A 53 -2.36 -6.18 -24.58
N THR A 54 -3.68 -6.38 -24.52
CA THR A 54 -4.63 -5.31 -24.19
C THR A 54 -4.70 -5.07 -22.68
N VAL A 55 -4.94 -3.83 -22.27
CA VAL A 55 -5.20 -3.51 -20.86
C VAL A 55 -6.42 -4.30 -20.35
N ASP A 56 -6.19 -5.18 -19.39
CA ASP A 56 -7.25 -5.91 -18.71
C ASP A 56 -7.88 -5.02 -17.63
N PHE A 57 -8.97 -4.36 -17.98
CA PHE A 57 -9.72 -3.50 -17.07
C PHE A 57 -10.21 -4.24 -15.82
N VAL A 58 -10.54 -5.53 -15.93
CA VAL A 58 -10.99 -6.34 -14.80
C VAL A 58 -9.83 -6.55 -13.83
N LYS A 59 -8.62 -6.81 -14.33
CA LYS A 59 -7.40 -6.88 -13.50
C LYS A 59 -7.16 -5.57 -12.76
N VAL A 60 -7.24 -4.42 -13.44
CA VAL A 60 -7.03 -3.10 -12.83
C VAL A 60 -8.03 -2.84 -11.72
N ILE A 61 -9.32 -3.07 -11.96
CA ILE A 61 -10.37 -2.91 -10.93
C ILE A 61 -10.12 -3.87 -9.77
N THR A 62 -9.77 -5.13 -10.04
CA THR A 62 -9.55 -6.13 -9.00
C THR A 62 -8.33 -5.77 -8.14
N LEU A 63 -7.27 -5.21 -8.73
CA LEU A 63 -6.10 -4.68 -8.01
C LEU A 63 -6.42 -3.48 -7.14
N LEU A 64 -7.21 -2.54 -7.65
CA LEU A 64 -7.70 -1.41 -6.87
C LEU A 64 -8.58 -1.90 -5.72
N GLY A 65 -9.57 -2.76 -6.00
CA GLY A 65 -10.44 -3.36 -5.00
C GLY A 65 -9.66 -4.13 -3.92
N LEU A 66 -8.65 -4.89 -4.33
CA LEU A 66 -7.74 -5.58 -3.40
C LEU A 66 -7.01 -4.57 -2.51
N SER A 67 -6.49 -3.48 -3.07
CA SER A 67 -5.75 -2.46 -2.33
C SER A 67 -6.66 -1.69 -1.37
N PHE A 68 -7.83 -1.24 -1.83
CA PHE A 68 -8.82 -0.56 -0.99
C PHE A 68 -9.31 -1.45 0.15
N ASN A 69 -9.61 -2.72 -0.11
CA ASN A 69 -10.05 -3.65 0.94
C ASN A 69 -8.92 -3.93 1.94
N SER A 70 -7.71 -4.22 1.44
CA SER A 70 -6.57 -4.60 2.28
C SER A 70 -6.09 -3.46 3.17
N PHE A 71 -6.21 -2.21 2.72
CA PHE A 71 -5.76 -1.02 3.47
C PHE A 71 -6.91 -0.11 3.92
N TYR A 72 -8.12 -0.67 4.02
CA TYR A 72 -9.34 0.08 4.37
C TYR A 72 -9.17 0.99 5.58
N PHE A 73 -8.63 0.50 6.71
CA PHE A 73 -8.53 1.33 7.92
C PHE A 73 -7.52 2.46 7.75
N THR A 74 -6.40 2.21 7.07
CA THR A 74 -5.44 3.27 6.72
C THR A 74 -6.08 4.32 5.83
N ILE A 75 -6.83 3.92 4.80
CA ILE A 75 -7.48 4.84 3.86
C ILE A 75 -8.56 5.66 4.56
N SER A 76 -9.43 5.03 5.36
CA SER A 76 -10.43 5.73 6.16
C SER A 76 -9.79 6.74 7.10
N PHE A 77 -8.72 6.36 7.79
CA PHE A 77 -8.00 7.29 8.66
C PHE A 77 -7.39 8.46 7.89
N LEU A 78 -6.78 8.22 6.73
CA LEU A 78 -6.23 9.28 5.88
C LEU A 78 -7.31 10.22 5.32
N ALA A 79 -8.49 9.67 5.00
CA ALA A 79 -9.65 10.45 4.57
C ALA A 79 -10.19 11.33 5.70
N ASP A 80 -10.38 10.76 6.90
CA ASP A 80 -10.80 11.51 8.10
C ASP A 80 -9.81 12.62 8.47
N LEU A 81 -8.50 12.34 8.30
CA LEU A 81 -7.45 13.34 8.46
C LEU A 81 -7.61 14.49 7.46
N ALA A 82 -7.91 14.18 6.21
CA ALA A 82 -8.08 15.17 5.15
C ALA A 82 -9.35 16.03 5.32
N GLU A 83 -10.40 15.54 5.98
CA GLU A 83 -11.71 16.20 6.12
C GLU A 83 -11.82 17.17 7.32
N GLY A 84 -10.69 17.63 7.87
CA GLY A 84 -10.67 18.69 8.89
C GLY A 84 -10.09 18.26 10.23
N THR A 85 -9.89 16.96 10.46
CA THR A 85 -9.16 16.48 11.64
C THR A 85 -7.73 17.03 11.68
N LYS A 86 -7.10 17.26 10.51
CA LYS A 86 -5.81 17.96 10.40
C LYS A 86 -5.84 19.36 11.03
N GLU A 87 -6.93 20.11 10.90
CA GLU A 87 -7.02 21.46 11.45
C GLU A 87 -7.12 21.44 12.98
N ILE A 88 -7.95 20.55 13.54
CA ILE A 88 -8.10 20.36 14.99
C ILE A 88 -6.76 20.03 15.63
N PHE A 89 -5.99 19.09 15.05
CA PHE A 89 -4.67 18.76 15.55
C PHE A 89 -3.63 19.86 15.32
N ARG A 90 -3.74 20.65 14.24
CA ARG A 90 -2.86 21.78 13.97
C ARG A 90 -2.99 22.86 15.05
N PHE A 91 -4.19 23.11 15.58
CA PHE A 91 -4.39 24.05 16.68
C PHE A 91 -3.73 23.62 18.00
N HIS A 92 -3.47 22.33 18.18
CA HIS A 92 -2.90 21.78 19.42
C HIS A 92 -1.40 21.41 19.28
N ALA A 93 -0.79 21.65 18.12
CA ALA A 93 0.58 21.28 17.85
C ALA A 93 1.54 22.46 18.07
N ARG A 94 2.64 22.19 18.78
CA ARG A 94 3.72 23.16 19.04
C ARG A 94 4.44 23.61 17.76
N SER A 95 4.50 22.75 16.74
CA SER A 95 5.03 23.06 15.42
C SER A 95 4.37 22.20 14.33
N GLN A 96 4.33 22.70 13.09
CA GLN A 96 3.79 21.96 11.95
C GLN A 96 4.55 20.64 11.71
N LEU A 97 5.87 20.63 11.92
CA LEU A 97 6.65 19.42 11.70
C LEU A 97 6.33 18.35 12.74
N VAL A 98 6.27 18.69 14.03
CA VAL A 98 5.93 17.72 15.08
C VAL A 98 4.55 17.13 14.84
N PHE A 99 3.63 17.92 14.32
CA PHE A 99 2.31 17.47 13.89
C PHE A 99 2.39 16.47 12.73
N PHE A 100 3.03 16.83 11.61
CA PHE A 100 3.14 15.95 10.45
C PHE A 100 3.87 14.65 10.77
N ASN A 101 4.92 14.70 11.59
CA ASN A 101 5.70 13.53 11.96
C ASN A 101 4.88 12.56 12.84
N LYS A 102 4.06 13.09 13.76
CA LYS A 102 3.12 12.27 14.55
C LYS A 102 2.05 11.63 13.67
N LEU A 103 1.46 12.37 12.73
CA LEU A 103 0.47 11.82 11.81
C LEU A 103 1.06 10.73 10.92
N TRP A 104 2.24 10.97 10.37
CA TRP A 104 2.96 10.00 9.55
C TRP A 104 3.27 8.73 10.33
N ARG A 105 3.84 8.86 11.53
CA ARG A 105 4.10 7.70 12.41
C ARG A 105 2.82 6.91 12.71
N THR A 106 1.72 7.57 13.06
CA THR A 106 0.45 6.89 13.37
C THR A 106 -0.11 6.17 12.14
N SER A 107 -0.12 6.84 10.98
CA SER A 107 -0.60 6.26 9.72
C SER A 107 0.24 5.05 9.31
N THR A 108 1.57 5.16 9.43
CA THR A 108 2.50 4.06 9.13
C THR A 108 2.30 2.86 10.05
N ILE A 109 1.99 3.07 11.34
CA ILE A 109 1.69 1.96 12.26
C ILE A 109 0.40 1.22 11.85
N PHE A 110 -0.65 1.94 11.46
CA PHE A 110 -1.86 1.32 10.93
C PHE A 110 -1.57 0.55 9.64
N TYR A 111 -0.83 1.18 8.73
CA TYR A 111 -0.45 0.57 7.46
C TYR A 111 0.32 -0.73 7.63
N ILE A 112 1.37 -0.74 8.48
CA ILE A 112 2.20 -1.93 8.71
C ILE A 112 1.37 -3.10 9.22
N LYS A 113 0.36 -2.86 10.08
CA LYS A 113 -0.51 -3.94 10.57
C LYS A 113 -1.34 -4.55 9.45
N GLU A 114 -1.94 -3.71 8.61
CA GLU A 114 -2.71 -4.15 7.45
C GLU A 114 -1.82 -4.83 6.40
N TRP A 115 -0.61 -4.31 6.21
CA TRP A 115 0.43 -4.84 5.33
C TRP A 115 0.85 -6.26 5.73
N LEU A 116 1.11 -6.49 7.02
CA LEU A 116 1.47 -7.82 7.53
C LEU A 116 0.37 -8.84 7.27
N LEU A 117 -0.90 -8.49 7.53
CA LEU A 117 -2.03 -9.37 7.23
C LEU A 117 -2.10 -9.68 5.73
N PHE A 118 -1.95 -8.65 4.89
CA PHE A 118 -1.96 -8.79 3.43
C PHE A 118 -0.86 -9.72 2.92
N ILE A 119 0.38 -9.54 3.38
CA ILE A 119 1.51 -10.40 3.01
C ILE A 119 1.32 -11.83 3.50
N VAL A 120 0.81 -12.04 4.72
CA VAL A 120 0.52 -13.38 5.23
C VAL A 120 -0.51 -14.09 4.34
N LEU A 121 -1.53 -13.38 3.85
CA LEU A 121 -2.51 -13.94 2.94
C LEU A 121 -1.91 -14.26 1.56
N ILE A 122 -1.05 -13.40 1.02
CA ILE A 122 -0.31 -13.68 -0.24
C ILE A 122 0.51 -14.96 -0.09
N LEU A 123 1.35 -15.02 0.95
CA LEU A 123 2.22 -16.17 1.20
C LEU A 123 1.41 -17.43 1.47
N GLY A 124 0.33 -17.33 2.24
CA GLY A 124 -0.56 -18.46 2.52
C GLY A 124 -1.19 -19.03 1.26
N VAL A 125 -1.69 -18.19 0.36
CA VAL A 125 -2.22 -18.63 -0.94
C VAL A 125 -1.12 -19.26 -1.78
N LEU A 126 0.02 -18.59 -1.95
CA LEU A 126 1.11 -19.12 -2.78
C LEU A 126 1.63 -20.46 -2.25
N MET A 127 1.89 -20.59 -0.95
CA MET A 127 2.36 -21.82 -0.33
C MET A 127 1.36 -22.97 -0.47
N THR A 128 0.06 -22.69 -0.37
CA THR A 128 -0.99 -23.71 -0.48
C THR A 128 -1.08 -24.31 -1.89
N TYR A 129 -0.87 -23.49 -2.92
CA TYR A 129 -1.08 -23.91 -4.32
C TYR A 129 0.22 -24.26 -5.07
N TYR A 130 1.35 -23.67 -4.69
CA TYR A 130 2.62 -23.79 -5.40
C TYR A 130 3.78 -24.33 -4.55
N GLY A 131 3.57 -24.55 -3.23
CA GLY A 131 4.61 -25.09 -2.34
C GLY A 131 5.65 -24.05 -1.92
N ALA A 132 6.85 -24.47 -1.52
CA ALA A 132 7.89 -23.54 -1.04
C ALA A 132 8.58 -22.81 -2.21
N PRO A 133 8.86 -21.49 -2.10
CA PRO A 133 9.56 -20.76 -3.14
C PRO A 133 11.03 -21.19 -3.24
N TYR A 134 11.52 -21.34 -4.47
CA TYR A 134 12.95 -21.60 -4.73
C TYR A 134 13.84 -20.39 -4.40
N HIS A 135 13.34 -19.18 -4.61
CA HIS A 135 14.07 -17.91 -4.42
C HIS A 135 13.40 -16.99 -3.40
N ILE A 136 13.39 -17.41 -2.13
CA ILE A 136 12.75 -16.64 -1.05
C ILE A 136 13.39 -15.25 -0.88
N GLU A 137 14.69 -15.11 -1.16
CA GLU A 137 15.44 -13.86 -1.05
C GLU A 137 14.92 -12.77 -1.98
N ARG A 138 14.53 -13.13 -3.21
CA ARG A 138 13.97 -12.19 -4.19
C ARG A 138 12.59 -11.71 -3.76
N LEU A 139 11.80 -12.60 -3.19
CA LEU A 139 10.49 -12.28 -2.66
C LEU A 139 10.59 -11.36 -1.43
N CYS A 140 11.54 -11.62 -0.52
CA CYS A 140 11.81 -10.76 0.62
C CYS A 140 12.24 -9.35 0.18
N TYR A 141 13.14 -9.24 -0.80
CA TYR A 141 13.55 -7.96 -1.37
C TYR A 141 12.34 -7.19 -1.93
N LEU A 142 11.51 -7.87 -2.74
CA LEU A 142 10.29 -7.28 -3.31
C LEU A 142 9.35 -6.76 -2.22
N MET A 143 9.11 -7.52 -1.15
CA MET A 143 8.24 -7.12 -0.04
C MET A 143 8.76 -5.90 0.71
N VAL A 144 10.08 -5.80 0.94
CA VAL A 144 10.70 -4.66 1.61
C VAL A 144 10.65 -3.41 0.73
N SER A 145 10.96 -3.54 -0.57
CA SER A 145 10.86 -2.45 -1.52
C SER A 145 9.42 -1.95 -1.62
N TRP A 146 8.45 -2.86 -1.70
CA TRP A 146 7.02 -2.51 -1.74
C TRP A 146 6.59 -1.72 -0.50
N LEU A 147 6.90 -2.24 0.70
CA LEU A 147 6.57 -1.55 1.94
C LEU A 147 7.20 -0.15 1.99
N THR A 148 8.46 -0.02 1.56
CA THR A 148 9.19 1.24 1.58
C THR A 148 8.56 2.28 0.65
N ILE A 149 8.19 1.86 -0.57
CA ILE A 149 7.47 2.72 -1.52
C ILE A 149 6.17 3.19 -0.87
N ASP A 150 5.34 2.29 -0.36
CA ASP A 150 4.04 2.65 0.20
C ASP A 150 4.16 3.59 1.41
N ILE A 151 5.17 3.42 2.27
CA ILE A 151 5.45 4.36 3.38
C ILE A 151 5.79 5.77 2.86
N CYS A 152 6.55 5.87 1.78
CA CYS A 152 6.85 7.15 1.13
C CYS A 152 5.58 7.76 0.52
N LEU A 153 4.73 6.94 -0.10
CA LEU A 153 3.48 7.37 -0.69
C LEU A 153 2.47 7.86 0.37
N ILE A 154 2.42 7.21 1.53
CA ILE A 154 1.63 7.66 2.68
C ILE A 154 2.10 9.04 3.16
N TYR A 155 3.41 9.29 3.20
CA TYR A 155 3.94 10.61 3.53
C TYR A 155 3.41 11.70 2.59
N VAL A 156 3.45 11.44 1.28
CA VAL A 156 2.90 12.33 0.25
C VAL A 156 1.39 12.54 0.48
N MET A 157 0.62 11.47 0.69
CA MET A 157 -0.82 11.59 0.94
C MET A 157 -1.15 12.46 2.16
N ILE A 158 -0.44 12.29 3.27
CA ILE A 158 -0.66 13.10 4.48
C ILE A 158 -0.40 14.59 4.20
N ARG A 159 0.57 14.91 3.35
CA ARG A 159 0.89 16.30 3.00
C ARG A 159 -0.12 16.92 2.04
N TYR A 160 -0.53 16.19 1.00
CA TYR A 160 -1.28 16.77 -0.12
C TYR A 160 -2.78 16.47 -0.13
N ALA A 161 -3.28 15.50 0.64
CA ALA A 161 -4.70 15.23 0.70
C ALA A 161 -5.46 16.38 1.41
N SER A 162 -6.32 17.06 0.65
CA SER A 162 -7.14 18.20 1.10
C SER A 162 -8.61 17.82 1.37
N SER A 163 -9.06 16.66 0.90
CA SER A 163 -10.39 16.11 1.17
C SER A 163 -10.34 14.58 1.15
N ALA A 164 -11.37 13.93 1.70
CA ALA A 164 -11.53 12.48 1.65
C ALA A 164 -11.48 11.94 0.21
N VAL A 165 -12.15 12.62 -0.73
CA VAL A 165 -12.15 12.26 -2.16
C VAL A 165 -10.75 12.36 -2.74
N VAL A 166 -10.01 13.43 -2.46
CA VAL A 166 -8.63 13.60 -2.93
C VAL A 166 -7.72 12.52 -2.32
N ALA A 167 -7.91 12.16 -1.05
CA ALA A 167 -7.16 11.05 -0.43
C ALA A 167 -7.39 9.72 -1.17
N MET A 168 -8.64 9.40 -1.51
CA MET A 168 -8.94 8.17 -2.26
C MET A 168 -8.37 8.18 -3.68
N ILE A 169 -8.46 9.31 -4.40
CA ILE A 169 -7.89 9.46 -5.74
C ILE A 169 -6.37 9.32 -5.69
N LEU A 170 -5.71 9.96 -4.72
CA LEU A 170 -4.27 9.82 -4.51
C LEU A 170 -3.91 8.36 -4.23
N PHE A 171 -4.62 7.68 -3.33
CA PHE A 171 -4.37 6.27 -3.03
C PHE A 171 -4.47 5.37 -4.27
N ALA A 172 -5.53 5.55 -5.07
CA ALA A 172 -5.71 4.79 -6.30
C ALA A 172 -4.60 5.07 -7.32
N SER A 173 -4.27 6.34 -7.54
CA SER A 173 -3.22 6.76 -8.48
C SER A 173 -1.87 6.18 -8.06
N LEU A 174 -1.56 6.26 -6.77
CA LEU A 174 -0.33 5.74 -6.16
C LEU A 174 -0.24 4.21 -6.30
N THR A 175 -1.35 3.50 -6.13
CA THR A 175 -1.43 2.05 -6.37
C THR A 175 -1.11 1.69 -7.83
N LEU A 176 -1.56 2.50 -8.79
CA LEU A 176 -1.33 2.23 -10.22
C LEU A 176 0.10 2.52 -10.65
N ILE A 177 0.73 3.56 -10.11
CA ILE A 177 2.09 3.93 -10.49
C ILE A 177 3.16 3.18 -9.72
N ARG A 178 2.83 2.52 -8.59
CA ARG A 178 3.83 1.93 -7.67
C ARG A 178 4.80 0.99 -8.36
N TYR A 179 4.35 0.23 -9.35
CA TYR A 179 5.20 -0.73 -10.07
C TYR A 179 6.38 -0.02 -10.74
N PHE A 180 6.14 1.14 -11.36
CA PHE A 180 7.19 1.96 -11.98
C PHE A 180 8.16 2.58 -10.97
N LEU A 181 7.79 2.61 -9.69
CA LEU A 181 8.63 3.16 -8.62
C LEU A 181 9.59 2.12 -8.03
N PHE A 182 9.46 0.83 -8.38
CA PHE A 182 10.35 -0.23 -7.89
C PHE A 182 11.80 -0.09 -8.37
N ASP A 183 12.07 0.61 -9.47
CA ASP A 183 13.46 0.81 -9.92
C ASP A 183 14.14 2.01 -9.20
N VAL A 184 13.32 2.91 -8.65
CA VAL A 184 13.76 4.21 -8.09
C VAL A 184 13.34 4.41 -6.64
N TRP A 185 12.97 3.35 -5.92
CA TRP A 185 12.44 3.46 -4.55
C TRP A 185 13.42 4.09 -3.56
N TRP A 186 14.73 3.90 -3.77
CA TRP A 186 15.78 4.52 -2.96
C TRP A 186 15.86 6.04 -3.16
N CYS A 187 15.64 6.54 -4.38
CA CYS A 187 15.51 7.98 -4.66
C CYS A 187 14.32 8.57 -3.91
N LEU A 188 13.18 7.88 -3.94
CA LEU A 188 11.96 8.33 -3.23
C LEU A 188 12.19 8.43 -1.73
N LEU A 189 12.83 7.40 -1.14
CA LEU A 189 13.18 7.42 0.27
C LEU A 189 14.08 8.62 0.61
N LEU A 190 15.09 8.89 -0.23
CA LEU A 190 15.99 10.02 -0.04
C LEU A 190 15.26 11.36 -0.13
N ILE A 191 14.36 11.54 -1.10
CA ILE A 191 13.53 12.75 -1.23
C ILE A 191 12.70 12.99 0.03
N VAL A 192 12.04 11.95 0.55
CA VAL A 192 11.24 12.04 1.77
C VAL A 192 12.11 12.41 2.97
N LEU A 193 13.28 11.78 3.12
CA LEU A 193 14.23 12.07 4.21
C LEU A 193 14.75 13.51 4.14
N VAL A 194 15.17 13.98 2.96
CA VAL A 194 15.62 15.36 2.75
C VAL A 194 14.52 16.35 3.08
N HIS A 195 13.28 16.08 2.66
CA HIS A 195 12.14 16.94 2.97
C HIS A 195 11.85 16.98 4.48
N MET A 196 11.98 15.86 5.20
CA MET A 196 11.86 15.83 6.66
C MET A 196 12.97 16.66 7.34
N LEU A 197 14.21 16.58 6.85
CA LEU A 197 15.35 17.34 7.38
C LEU A 197 15.25 18.84 7.08
N TYR A 198 14.80 19.21 5.88
CA TYR A 198 14.61 20.61 5.49
C TYR A 198 13.54 21.30 6.34
N ASP A 199 12.38 20.66 6.53
CA ASP A 199 11.33 21.21 7.40
C ASP A 199 11.79 21.32 8.86
N ASN A 200 12.73 20.48 9.33
CA ASN A 200 13.33 20.60 10.67
C ASN A 200 14.24 21.83 10.77
N TYR A 201 15.10 22.03 9.78
CA TYR A 201 16.16 23.05 9.87
C TYR A 201 15.66 24.49 9.62
N TYR A 202 14.68 24.68 8.74
CA TYR A 202 14.26 26.02 8.29
C TYR A 202 13.06 26.62 9.04
N LYS A 203 12.43 25.86 9.94
CA LYS A 203 11.27 26.33 10.74
C LYS A 203 11.56 26.42 12.24
N GLU A 204 12.76 26.04 12.67
CA GLU A 204 13.28 26.29 14.04
C GLU A 204 14.16 27.56 14.12
N SER A 205 14.40 28.24 12.99
CA SER A 205 15.01 29.57 12.88
C SER A 205 13.97 30.68 12.68
#